data_AF-A0A1V4JAB0-F1
#
_entry.id   AF-A0A1V4JAB0-F1
#
_cell.length_a   1.000
_cell.length_b   1.000
_cell.length_c   1.000
_cell.angle_alpha   90.00
_cell.angle_beta   90.00
_cell.angle_gamma   90.00
#
_symmetry.space_group_name_H-M   'P 1'
#
loop_
_entity.id
_entity.type
_entity.pdbx_description
1 polymer ?
#
loop_
_entity_poly.entity_id
_entity_poly.type
_entity_poly.pdbx_seq_one_letter_code
_entity_poly.pdbx_strand_id
1 'polypeptide(L)'
;MDSTANEVEAVKIHSFPTLKFFPAGSGRNVIDYNGERTLEGFKKFLESGGQDGAAADDDLEDLETDEETDLEEGDEEDEQKIQKDEL
;
A
#
# COMPACT_ATOMS: atom_id res chain seq x y z
N MET A 1 6.63 -7.72 -7.44
CA MET A 1 6.29 -8.64 -6.34
C MET A 1 4.79 -8.52 -6.13
N ASP A 2 4.08 -9.64 -5.91
CA ASP A 2 2.68 -9.58 -5.49
C ASP A 2 2.65 -9.38 -3.97
N SER A 3 2.45 -8.13 -3.54
CA SER A 3 2.44 -7.81 -2.10
C SER A 3 1.13 -8.17 -1.41
N THR A 4 0.10 -8.64 -2.12
CA THR A 4 -1.13 -9.15 -1.47
C THR A 4 -0.95 -10.56 -0.93
N ALA A 5 -0.08 -11.34 -1.56
CA ALA A 5 0.24 -12.71 -1.15
C ALA A 5 1.57 -12.83 -0.40
N ASN A 6 2.38 -11.75 -0.36
CA ASN A 6 3.71 -11.78 0.24
C ASN A 6 4.00 -10.51 1.03
N GLU A 7 4.37 -10.68 2.30
CA GLU A 7 4.78 -9.59 3.19
C GLU A 7 6.29 -9.54 3.36
N VAL A 8 6.85 -8.34 3.49
CA VAL A 8 8.29 -8.10 3.71
C VAL A 8 8.49 -7.05 4.80
N GLU A 9 9.18 -7.42 5.89
CA GLU A 9 9.37 -6.54 7.05
C GLU A 9 10.10 -5.23 6.72
N ALA A 10 10.99 -5.26 5.72
CA ALA A 10 11.81 -4.11 5.35
C ALA A 10 11.05 -3.05 4.53
N VAL A 11 9.85 -3.35 4.03
CA VAL A 11 9.12 -2.50 3.09
C VAL A 11 7.61 -2.58 3.35
N LYS A 12 7.03 -1.49 3.83
CA LYS A 12 5.57 -1.35 3.91
C LYS A 12 5.00 -0.90 2.55
N ILE A 13 3.91 -1.53 2.12
CA ILE A 13 3.18 -1.20 0.88
C ILE A 13 1.78 -0.73 1.29
N HIS A 14 1.49 0.57 1.12
CA HIS A 14 0.19 1.14 1.49
C HIS A 14 -0.80 1.24 0.32
N SER A 15 -0.31 1.27 -0.92
CA SER A 15 -1.15 1.41 -2.11
C SER A 15 -0.61 0.58 -3.28
N PHE A 16 -1.47 0.32 -4.26
CA PHE A 16 -1.11 -0.43 -5.45
C PHE A 16 -1.36 0.38 -6.72
N PRO A 17 -0.44 0.36 -7.71
CA PRO A 17 0.91 -0.20 -7.65
C PRO A 17 1.87 0.73 -6.89
N THR A 18 2.75 0.15 -6.06
CA THR A 18 3.88 0.87 -5.41
C THR A 18 5.19 0.54 -6.13
N LEU A 19 6.02 1.56 -6.38
CA LEU A 19 7.31 1.44 -7.04
C LEU A 19 8.42 1.93 -6.10
N LYS A 20 9.37 1.05 -5.79
CA LYS A 20 10.52 1.35 -4.93
C LYS A 20 11.82 0.87 -5.58
N PHE A 21 12.88 1.63 -5.38
CA PHE A 21 14.20 1.39 -5.93
C PHE A 21 15.20 1.03 -4.84
N PHE A 22 15.99 0.00 -5.13
CA PHE A 22 16.99 -0.53 -4.22
C PHE A 22 18.36 -0.39 -4.91
N PRO A 23 19.10 0.71 -4.67
CA PRO A 23 20.41 0.93 -5.26
C PRO A 23 21.41 -0.13 -4.79
N ALA A 24 22.39 -0.45 -5.65
CA ALA A 24 23.43 -1.40 -5.32
C ALA A 24 24.41 -0.81 -4.28
N GLY A 25 24.59 -1.50 -3.15
CA GLY A 25 25.54 -1.11 -2.12
C GLY A 25 25.15 -1.66 -0.75
N SER A 26 26.02 -1.44 0.25
CA SER A 26 25.77 -1.88 1.63
C SER A 26 24.78 -0.97 2.39
N GLY A 27 24.23 0.05 1.73
CA GLY A 27 23.22 0.95 2.28
C GLY A 27 21.82 0.43 2.03
N ARG A 28 21.02 0.31 3.10
CA ARG A 28 19.61 -0.10 3.03
C ARG A 28 18.71 1.09 2.65
N ASN A 29 19.12 1.88 1.66
CA ASN A 29 18.43 3.09 1.26
C ASN A 29 17.41 2.74 0.18
N VAL A 30 16.18 2.48 0.59
CA VAL A 30 15.07 2.27 -0.33
C VAL A 30 14.58 3.64 -0.78
N ILE A 31 14.43 3.85 -2.08
CA ILE A 31 13.98 5.13 -2.64
C ILE A 31 12.61 4.92 -3.26
N ASP A 32 11.65 5.75 -2.87
CA ASP A 32 10.28 5.70 -3.37
C ASP A 32 10.18 6.44 -4.71
N TYR A 33 9.51 5.83 -5.69
CA TYR A 33 9.35 6.42 -7.02
C TYR A 33 7.96 7.04 -7.19
N ASN A 34 7.93 8.37 -7.26
CA ASN A 34 6.74 9.17 -7.54
C ASN A 34 6.80 9.92 -8.89
N GLY A 35 7.77 9.58 -9.74
CA GLY A 35 7.89 10.13 -11.08
C GLY A 35 6.86 9.62 -12.08
N GLU A 36 6.98 10.06 -13.34
CA GLU A 36 6.09 9.66 -14.42
C GLU A 36 6.19 8.17 -14.74
N ARG A 37 5.05 7.47 -14.79
CA ARG A 37 4.98 6.03 -15.11
C ARG A 37 5.12 5.74 -16.61
N THR A 38 6.15 6.31 -17.22
CA THR A 38 6.52 6.16 -18.63
C THR A 38 7.87 5.47 -18.75
N LEU A 39 8.12 4.81 -19.89
CA LEU A 39 9.42 4.17 -20.14
C LEU A 39 10.58 5.17 -20.04
N GLU A 40 10.39 6.40 -20.51
CA GLU A 40 11.40 7.45 -20.44
C GLU A 40 11.63 7.95 -19.01
N GLY A 41 10.56 8.10 -18.22
CA GLY A 41 10.64 8.46 -16.80
C GLY A 41 11.41 7.41 -16.00
N PHE A 42 11.14 6.13 -16.24
CA PHE A 42 11.87 5.04 -15.58
C PHE A 42 13.34 4.98 -16.00
N LYS A 43 13.66 5.17 -17.28
CA LYS A 43 15.05 5.19 -17.74
C LYS A 43 15.85 6.28 -17.05
N LYS A 44 15.34 7.51 -17.05
CA LYS A 44 16.00 8.66 -16.40
C LYS A 44 16.22 8.43 -14.90
N PHE A 45 15.22 7.87 -14.22
CA PHE A 45 15.33 7.55 -12.80
C PHE A 45 16.40 6.50 -12.51
N LEU A 46 16.47 5.43 -13.31
CA LEU A 46 17.50 4.40 -13.15
C LEU A 46 18.90 4.94 -13.48
N GLU A 47 19.03 5.76 -14.52
CA GLU A 47 20.30 6.38 -14.93
C GLU A 47 20.81 7.40 -13.90
N SER A 48 19.92 8.12 -13.21
CA SER A 48 20.25 9.04 -12.13
C SER A 48 20.55 8.34 -10.80
N GLY A 49 20.46 7.01 -10.74
CA GLY A 49 20.66 6.25 -9.51
C GLY A 49 19.57 6.49 -8.47
N GLY A 50 18.37 6.86 -8.90
CA GLY A 50 17.23 7.08 -8.02
C GLY A 50 17.04 8.52 -7.54
N GLN A 51 17.68 9.52 -8.15
CA GLN A 51 17.47 10.93 -7.79
C GLN A 51 16.29 11.55 -8.55
N ASP A 52 16.19 11.31 -9.85
CA ASP A 52 15.20 11.96 -10.72
C ASP A 52 13.83 11.26 -10.67
N GLY A 53 12.92 11.78 -9.83
CA GLY A 53 11.59 11.22 -9.62
C GLY A 53 11.42 10.48 -8.29
N ALA A 54 12.38 10.64 -7.38
CA ALA A 54 12.22 10.23 -5.99
C ALA A 54 11.10 11.03 -5.31
N ALA A 55 10.30 10.35 -4.49
CA ALA A 55 9.44 11.00 -3.52
C ALA A 55 10.31 11.70 -2.46
N ALA A 56 9.90 12.87 -1.99
CA ALA A 56 10.38 13.35 -0.70
C ALA A 56 9.81 12.42 0.38
N ASP A 57 10.64 11.97 1.32
CA ASP A 57 10.33 11.00 2.39
C ASP A 57 9.17 11.43 3.32
N ASP A 58 8.64 12.66 3.19
CA ASP A 58 7.73 13.31 4.13
C ASP A 58 6.27 12.82 4.11
N ASP A 59 5.82 12.11 3.06
CA ASP A 59 4.39 11.80 2.87
C ASP A 59 3.90 10.47 3.50
N LEU A 60 4.73 9.76 4.27
CA LEU A 60 4.37 8.45 4.85
C LEU A 60 4.25 8.43 6.39
N GLU A 61 4.63 9.48 7.10
CA GLU A 61 4.52 9.54 8.57
C GLU A 61 3.09 9.88 9.06
N ASP A 62 2.18 10.35 8.20
CA ASP A 62 0.87 10.89 8.60
C ASP A 62 -0.31 9.88 8.55
N LEU A 63 -0.07 8.59 8.29
CA LEU A 63 -1.13 7.57 8.21
C LEU A 63 -1.10 6.54 9.35
N GLU A 64 -0.29 6.74 10.40
CA GLU A 64 -0.32 5.95 11.64
C GLU A 64 -1.51 6.33 12.56
N THR A 65 -2.71 6.55 11.99
CA THR A 65 -3.94 6.56 12.81
C THR A 65 -4.63 5.22 12.64
N ASP A 66 -4.39 4.35 13.63
CA ASP A 66 -5.21 3.21 13.99
C ASP A 66 -6.72 3.54 13.89
N GLU A 67 -7.41 2.99 12.89
CA GLU A 67 -8.84 2.64 13.01
C GLU A 67 -8.99 1.12 12.81
N GLU A 68 -8.35 0.38 13.71
CA GLU A 68 -8.82 -0.94 14.14
C GLU A 68 -10.22 -0.76 14.76
N THR A 69 -11.25 -0.63 13.93
CA THR A 69 -12.64 -0.81 14.37
C THR A 69 -12.98 -2.29 14.31
N ASP A 70 -12.54 -2.97 15.37
CA ASP A 70 -13.30 -3.93 16.16
C ASP A 70 -14.45 -4.63 15.39
N LEU A 71 -14.08 -5.65 14.60
CA LEU A 71 -15.02 -6.68 14.16
C LEU A 71 -15.31 -7.60 15.36
N GLU A 72 -15.99 -7.10 16.39
CA GLU A 72 -16.55 -7.97 17.42
C GLU A 72 -17.74 -8.74 16.82
N GLU A 73 -17.56 -10.07 16.82
CA GLU A 73 -18.56 -11.08 16.55
C GLU A 73 -19.84 -10.83 17.37
N GLY A 74 -20.93 -10.48 16.69
CA GLY A 74 -22.28 -10.51 17.23
C GLY A 74 -22.97 -11.81 16.81
N ASP A 75 -22.96 -12.76 17.73
CA ASP A 75 -23.56 -14.09 17.74
C ASP A 75 -25.04 -14.14 17.26
N GLU A 76 -25.45 -15.33 16.84
CA GLU A 76 -26.71 -15.71 16.22
C GLU A 76 -27.96 -15.51 17.11
N GLU A 77 -29.16 -15.71 16.52
CA GLU A 77 -30.50 -15.83 17.11
C GLU A 77 -31.44 -14.59 17.05
N ASP A 78 -32.25 -14.52 15.99
CA ASP A 78 -33.71 -14.66 16.17
C ASP A 78 -34.42 -14.94 14.83
N GLU A 79 -34.93 -16.15 14.71
CA GLU A 79 -35.74 -16.61 13.60
C GLU A 79 -37.14 -15.93 13.59
N GLN A 80 -37.79 -15.95 12.42
CA GLN A 80 -39.25 -15.86 12.21
C GLN A 80 -39.90 -14.46 12.27
N LYS A 81 -40.06 -13.84 11.09
CA LYS A 81 -41.35 -13.28 10.62
C LYS A 81 -41.33 -12.90 9.13
N ILE A 82 -41.19 -13.93 8.28
CA ILE A 82 -41.76 -13.86 6.93
C ILE A 82 -43.14 -14.52 7.03
N GLN A 83 -44.19 -13.72 7.13
CA GLN A 83 -45.52 -14.11 6.66
C GLN A 83 -46.42 -12.87 6.50
N LYS A 84 -46.69 -12.58 5.22
CA LYS A 84 -47.95 -12.07 4.65
C LYS A 84 -48.71 -10.98 5.41
N ASP A 85 -48.84 -9.84 4.74
CA ASP A 85 -50.17 -9.26 4.56
C ASP A 85 -50.31 -8.73 3.13
N GLU A 86 -50.84 -9.59 2.25
CA GLU A 86 -51.77 -9.16 1.21
C GLU A 86 -53.13 -9.05 1.89
N LEU A 87 -53.55 -7.83 2.23
CA LEU A 87 -54.96 -7.41 2.21
C LEU A 87 -55.10 -5.90 2.11
#